data_AF-A0A661RAL5-F1
#
_entry.id   AF-A0A661RAL5-F1
#
_cell.length_a   1.000
_cell.length_b   1.000
_cell.length_c   1.000
_cell.angle_alpha   90.00
_cell.angle_beta   90.00
_cell.angle_gamma   90.00
#
_symmetry.space_group_name_H-M   'P 1'
#
loop_
_entity.id
_entity.type
_entity.pdbx_description
1 polymer ?
#
loop_
_entity_poly.entity_id
_entity_poly.type
_entity_poly.pdbx_seq_one_letter_code
_entity_poly.pdbx_strand_id
1 'polypeptide(L)'
;QAQGFKGTAIDCTIDAQAIPDMDLAEKIAAMAGIQLSQSGGKLTLKGDLGTMALAALKDANLMYYDKETRVSDKYGKPGKQVLFTWWKLLKETKDALKQKKLVKQASFLDEVVKKGIEVGYNFSGIAPEKASSKAGTLTFSLVFYVCYTIWWGFSIFFLFEGFGLAMEAGKKEEM
;
A
#
# COMPACT_ATOMS: atom_id res chain seq x y z
N GLN A 1 -13.55 4.16 -2.53
CA GLN A 1 -12.75 5.21 -3.21
C GLN A 1 -12.58 4.95 -4.71
N ALA A 2 -12.18 3.75 -5.16
CA ALA A 2 -12.01 3.46 -6.59
C ALA A 2 -13.27 3.61 -7.47
N GLN A 3 -14.47 3.45 -6.91
CA GLN A 3 -15.72 3.74 -7.62
C GLN A 3 -15.91 5.23 -7.96
N GLY A 4 -15.31 6.16 -7.20
CA GLY A 4 -15.44 7.60 -7.44
C GLY A 4 -14.64 8.10 -8.64
N PHE A 5 -13.74 7.28 -9.19
CA PHE A 5 -12.97 7.58 -10.40
C PHE A 5 -13.41 6.74 -11.61
N LYS A 6 -14.48 5.95 -11.51
CA LYS A 6 -15.07 5.28 -12.68
C LYS A 6 -15.59 6.34 -13.66
N GLY A 7 -15.16 6.24 -14.92
CA GLY A 7 -15.44 7.20 -15.98
C GLY A 7 -14.33 8.26 -16.18
N THR A 8 -13.20 8.14 -15.47
CA THR A 8 -12.05 9.03 -15.69
C THR A 8 -11.15 8.44 -16.77
N ALA A 9 -11.33 8.93 -18.00
CA ALA A 9 -10.47 8.59 -19.11
C ALA A 9 -9.02 9.01 -18.81
N ILE A 10 -8.10 8.06 -18.96
CA ILE A 10 -6.66 8.28 -18.93
C ILE A 10 -6.09 8.00 -20.30
N ASP A 11 -5.21 8.89 -20.73
CA ASP A 11 -4.33 8.74 -21.88
C ASP A 11 -2.95 9.13 -21.39
N CYS A 12 -2.09 8.17 -21.09
CA CYS A 12 -0.77 8.40 -20.51
C CYS A 12 0.30 7.68 -21.32
N THR A 13 1.44 8.33 -21.49
CA THR A 13 2.61 7.70 -22.10
C THR A 13 3.60 7.40 -21.01
N ILE A 14 4.00 6.14 -20.91
CA ILE A 14 4.97 5.61 -19.94
C ILE A 14 6.17 5.00 -20.67
N ASP A 15 7.27 4.84 -19.95
CA ASP A 15 8.47 4.21 -20.51
C ASP A 15 8.27 2.70 -20.62
N ALA A 16 8.44 2.14 -21.82
CA ALA A 16 8.32 0.70 -22.03
C ALA A 16 9.44 -0.10 -21.35
N GLN A 17 10.63 0.49 -21.17
CA GLN A 17 11.77 -0.17 -20.52
C GLN A 17 11.57 -0.34 -19.01
N ALA A 18 10.67 0.45 -18.41
CA ALA A 18 10.33 0.33 -17.00
C ALA A 18 9.47 -0.92 -16.69
N ILE A 19 8.89 -1.53 -17.72
CA ILE A 19 8.02 -2.70 -17.61
C ILE A 19 8.84 -3.98 -17.79
N PRO A 20 8.88 -4.86 -16.77
CA PRO A 20 9.76 -6.02 -16.75
C PRO A 20 9.32 -7.16 -17.68
N ASP A 21 8.01 -7.32 -17.90
CA ASP A 21 7.42 -8.36 -18.74
C ASP A 21 6.28 -7.72 -19.54
N MET A 22 6.57 -7.40 -20.80
CA MET A 22 5.64 -6.71 -21.70
C MET A 22 4.45 -7.61 -22.08
N ASP A 23 4.69 -8.90 -22.34
CA ASP A 23 3.62 -9.85 -22.65
C ASP A 23 2.61 -9.96 -21.51
N LEU A 24 3.12 -9.97 -20.26
CA LEU A 24 2.27 -9.95 -19.08
C LEU A 24 1.54 -8.62 -18.90
N ALA A 25 2.21 -7.49 -19.18
CA ALA A 25 1.57 -6.17 -19.10
C ALA A 25 0.42 -6.03 -20.11
N GLU A 26 0.59 -6.54 -21.33
CA GLU A 26 -0.47 -6.60 -22.36
C GLU A 26 -1.66 -7.45 -21.91
N LYS A 27 -1.41 -8.65 -21.37
CA LYS A 27 -2.48 -9.49 -20.82
C LYS A 27 -3.21 -8.82 -19.67
N ILE A 28 -2.48 -8.20 -18.74
CA ILE A 28 -3.06 -7.47 -17.61
C ILE A 28 -3.93 -6.32 -18.10
N ALA A 29 -3.43 -5.52 -19.03
CA ALA A 29 -4.15 -4.39 -19.60
C ALA A 29 -5.40 -4.83 -20.37
N ALA A 30 -5.30 -5.85 -21.23
CA ALA A 30 -6.43 -6.39 -21.97
C ALA A 30 -7.55 -6.88 -21.04
N MET A 31 -7.20 -7.64 -19.99
CA MET A 31 -8.14 -8.14 -18.99
C MET A 31 -8.75 -7.04 -18.12
N ALA A 32 -8.05 -5.90 -17.98
CA ALA A 32 -8.51 -4.72 -17.27
C ALA A 32 -9.31 -3.74 -18.15
N GLY A 33 -9.46 -4.02 -19.46
CA GLY A 33 -10.13 -3.11 -20.40
C GLY A 33 -9.30 -1.86 -20.74
N ILE A 34 -7.99 -1.98 -20.67
CA ILE A 34 -7.02 -0.92 -20.95
C ILE A 34 -6.36 -1.22 -22.30
N GLN A 35 -6.32 -0.22 -23.17
CA GLN A 35 -5.59 -0.28 -24.43
C GLN A 35 -4.14 0.11 -24.20
N LEU A 36 -3.23 -0.79 -24.57
CA LEU A 36 -1.80 -0.51 -24.66
C LEU A 36 -1.40 -0.38 -26.13
N SER A 37 -0.58 0.62 -26.44
CA SER A 37 0.02 0.80 -27.76
C SER A 37 1.49 1.14 -27.60
N GLN A 38 2.36 0.34 -28.20
CA GLN A 38 3.81 0.57 -28.16
C GLN A 38 4.23 1.37 -29.40
N SER A 39 5.02 2.42 -29.21
CA SER A 39 5.62 3.18 -30.32
C SER A 39 6.94 3.82 -29.89
N GLY A 40 8.02 3.52 -30.61
CA GLY A 40 9.32 4.17 -30.44
C GLY A 40 9.91 4.10 -29.03
N GLY A 41 9.79 2.96 -28.35
CA GLY A 41 10.28 2.78 -26.97
C GLY A 41 9.38 3.36 -25.88
N LYS A 42 8.23 3.94 -26.25
CA LYS A 42 7.21 4.42 -25.33
C LYS A 42 5.98 3.54 -25.39
N LEU A 43 5.29 3.44 -24.26
CA LEU A 43 4.06 2.68 -24.11
C LEU A 43 2.92 3.66 -23.79
N THR A 44 1.95 3.76 -24.69
CA THR A 44 0.75 4.57 -24.49
C THR A 44 -0.34 3.70 -23.88
N LEU A 45 -0.92 4.19 -22.78
CA LEU A 45 -1.91 3.51 -21.97
C LEU A 45 -3.19 4.34 -21.98
N LYS A 46 -4.24 3.79 -22.59
CA LYS A 46 -5.56 4.40 -22.72
C LYS A 46 -6.62 3.56 -22.03
N GLY A 47 -7.43 4.16 -21.17
CA GLY A 47 -8.48 3.43 -20.47
C GLY A 47 -9.15 4.25 -19.39
N ASP A 48 -9.81 3.56 -18.47
CA ASP A 48 -10.47 4.17 -17.32
C ASP A 48 -9.65 3.95 -16.03
N LEU A 49 -9.32 5.04 -15.35
CA LEU A 49 -8.52 5.01 -14.12
C LEU A 49 -9.17 4.15 -13.03
N GLY A 50 -10.48 4.29 -12.85
CA GLY A 50 -11.24 3.54 -11.84
C GLY A 50 -11.25 2.04 -12.12
N THR A 51 -11.44 1.66 -13.38
CA THR A 51 -11.47 0.27 -13.83
C THR A 51 -10.10 -0.38 -13.71
N MET A 52 -9.03 0.32 -14.10
CA MET A 52 -7.65 -0.10 -13.89
C MET A 52 -7.35 -0.35 -12.41
N ALA A 53 -7.66 0.63 -11.56
CA ALA A 53 -7.43 0.51 -10.12
C ALA A 53 -8.25 -0.63 -9.50
N LEU A 54 -9.50 -0.84 -9.91
CA LEU A 54 -10.33 -1.93 -9.44
C LEU A 54 -9.81 -3.31 -9.87
N ALA A 55 -9.31 -3.44 -11.10
CA ALA A 55 -8.70 -4.67 -11.58
C ALA A 55 -7.45 -5.01 -10.75
N ALA A 56 -6.57 -4.02 -10.56
CA ALA A 56 -5.36 -4.19 -9.76
C ALA A 56 -5.66 -4.54 -8.30
N LEU A 57 -6.64 -3.88 -7.68
CA LEU A 57 -7.08 -4.18 -6.31
C LEU A 57 -7.70 -5.57 -6.19
N LYS A 58 -8.43 -6.05 -7.21
CA LYS A 58 -8.98 -7.41 -7.19
C LYS A 58 -7.86 -8.46 -7.18
N ASP A 59 -6.86 -8.30 -8.03
CA ASP A 59 -5.74 -9.24 -8.10
C ASP A 59 -4.89 -9.17 -6.81
N ALA A 60 -4.62 -7.98 -6.29
CA ALA A 60 -3.91 -7.82 -5.02
C ALA A 60 -4.68 -8.40 -3.83
N ASN A 61 -6.01 -8.27 -3.81
CA ASN A 61 -6.84 -8.87 -2.77
C ASN A 61 -6.82 -10.40 -2.83
N LEU A 62 -6.77 -11.00 -4.03
CA LEU A 62 -6.61 -12.45 -4.15
C LEU A 62 -5.27 -12.91 -3.56
N MET A 63 -4.19 -12.19 -3.82
CA MET A 63 -2.87 -12.48 -3.24
C MET A 63 -2.86 -12.32 -1.72
N TYR A 64 -3.53 -11.29 -1.19
CA TYR A 64 -3.64 -11.05 0.25
C TYR A 64 -4.37 -12.20 0.99
N TYR A 65 -5.36 -12.83 0.35
CA TYR A 65 -6.09 -13.97 0.92
C TYR A 65 -5.49 -15.32 0.54
N ASP A 66 -4.22 -15.34 0.14
CA ASP A 66 -3.47 -16.55 -0.24
C ASP A 66 -4.14 -17.37 -1.37
N LYS A 67 -4.79 -16.67 -2.30
CA LYS A 67 -5.43 -17.26 -3.48
C LYS A 67 -4.58 -17.04 -4.73
N GLU A 68 -3.27 -17.24 -4.60
CA GLU A 68 -2.32 -17.04 -5.70
C GLU A 68 -2.68 -17.88 -6.93
N THR A 69 -3.15 -19.12 -6.73
CA THR A 69 -3.59 -20.01 -7.82
C THR A 69 -4.59 -19.35 -8.75
N ARG A 70 -5.55 -18.57 -8.23
CA ARG A 70 -6.53 -17.85 -9.06
C ARG A 70 -5.90 -16.77 -9.94
N VAL A 71 -4.86 -16.10 -9.44
CA VAL A 71 -4.12 -15.09 -10.20
C VAL A 71 -3.23 -15.77 -11.23
N SER A 72 -2.58 -16.87 -10.86
CA SER A 72 -1.74 -17.65 -11.76
C SER A 72 -2.52 -18.33 -12.87
N ASP A 73 -3.70 -18.88 -12.61
CA ASP A 73 -4.58 -19.46 -13.62
C ASP A 73 -5.08 -18.39 -14.60
N LYS A 74 -5.36 -17.18 -14.09
CA LYS A 74 -5.86 -16.05 -14.89
C LYS A 74 -4.80 -15.50 -15.86
N TYR A 75 -3.54 -15.47 -15.46
CA TYR A 75 -2.46 -14.81 -16.21
C TYR A 75 -1.40 -15.76 -16.78
N GLY A 76 -1.39 -17.03 -16.37
CA GLY A 76 -0.37 -18.02 -16.73
C GLY A 76 1.02 -17.72 -16.17
N LYS A 77 1.10 -16.93 -15.09
CA LYS A 77 2.36 -16.46 -14.47
C LYS A 77 2.26 -16.48 -12.94
N PRO A 78 3.38 -16.53 -12.20
CA PRO A 78 3.37 -16.44 -10.74
C PRO A 78 2.68 -15.15 -10.26
N GLY A 79 1.86 -15.23 -9.21
CA GLY A 79 1.05 -14.10 -8.76
C GLY A 79 1.89 -12.92 -8.29
N LYS A 80 3.06 -13.17 -7.69
CA LYS A 80 4.02 -12.11 -7.34
C LYS A 80 4.52 -11.35 -8.57
N GLN A 81 4.78 -12.04 -9.68
CA GLN A 81 5.17 -11.39 -10.93
C GLN A 81 4.04 -10.52 -11.49
N VAL A 82 2.79 -11.00 -11.41
CA VAL A 82 1.60 -10.23 -11.79
C VAL A 82 1.46 -8.95 -10.98
N LEU A 83 1.59 -9.03 -9.65
CA LEU A 83 1.50 -7.86 -8.77
C LEU A 83 2.68 -6.89 -8.98
N PHE A 84 3.87 -7.39 -9.27
CA PHE A 84 5.01 -6.55 -9.59
C PHE A 84 4.81 -5.77 -10.89
N THR A 85 4.27 -6.41 -11.93
CA THR A 85 3.90 -5.74 -13.18
C THR A 85 2.78 -4.71 -12.95
N TRP A 86 1.77 -5.03 -12.13
CA TRP A 86 0.76 -4.06 -11.70
C TRP A 86 1.37 -2.86 -10.97
N TRP A 87 2.28 -3.10 -10.03
CA TRP A 87 2.98 -2.06 -9.28
C TRP A 87 3.74 -1.11 -10.22
N LYS A 88 4.48 -1.65 -11.19
CA LYS A 88 5.18 -0.86 -12.21
C LYS A 88 4.21 -0.05 -13.06
N LEU A 89 3.18 -0.67 -13.65
CA LEU A 89 2.20 0.03 -14.48
C LEU A 89 1.52 1.19 -13.74
N LEU A 90 1.09 0.97 -12.50
CA LEU A 90 0.43 2.00 -11.69
C LEU A 90 1.40 3.10 -11.25
N LYS A 91 2.66 2.76 -10.95
CA LYS A 91 3.69 3.73 -10.58
C LYS A 91 4.03 4.65 -11.75
N GLU A 92 4.30 4.09 -12.93
CA GLU A 92 4.58 4.88 -14.13
C GLU A 92 3.36 5.73 -14.54
N THR A 93 2.15 5.18 -14.43
CA THR A 93 0.93 5.95 -14.72
C THR A 93 0.74 7.09 -13.73
N LYS A 94 1.00 6.86 -12.44
CA LYS A 94 0.98 7.90 -11.41
C LYS A 94 1.97 9.02 -11.75
N ASP A 95 3.19 8.67 -12.13
CA ASP A 95 4.23 9.66 -12.41
C ASP A 95 3.90 10.45 -13.70
N ALA A 96 3.33 9.80 -14.72
CA ALA A 96 2.78 10.48 -15.90
C ALA A 96 1.63 11.44 -15.54
N LEU A 97 0.72 11.05 -14.64
CA LEU A 97 -0.37 11.92 -14.17
C LEU A 97 0.15 13.13 -13.38
N LYS A 98 1.22 12.96 -12.58
CA LYS A 98 1.88 14.08 -11.89
C LYS A 98 2.47 15.07 -12.88
N GLN A 99 3.13 14.61 -13.95
CA GLN A 99 3.65 15.48 -15.01
C GLN A 99 2.54 16.28 -15.70
N LYS A 100 1.34 15.68 -15.85
CA LYS A 100 0.14 16.36 -16.36
C LYS A 100 -0.57 17.26 -15.35
N LYS A 101 0.00 17.47 -14.15
CA LYS A 101 -0.60 18.23 -13.03
C LYS A 101 -1.93 17.66 -12.51
N LEU A 102 -2.23 16.40 -12.80
CA LEU A 102 -3.42 15.67 -12.32
C LEU A 102 -3.16 15.06 -10.95
N VAL A 103 -2.93 15.92 -9.95
CA VAL A 103 -2.47 15.53 -8.61
C VAL A 103 -3.49 14.66 -7.88
N LYS A 104 -4.79 14.94 -8.01
CA LYS A 104 -5.85 14.15 -7.34
C LYS A 104 -5.84 12.69 -7.81
N GLN A 105 -5.73 12.47 -9.12
CA GLN A 105 -5.67 11.15 -9.74
C GLN A 105 -4.38 10.42 -9.39
N ALA A 106 -3.25 11.14 -9.40
CA ALA A 106 -1.97 10.57 -8.99
C ALA A 106 -1.95 10.16 -7.52
N SER A 107 -2.50 10.98 -6.61
CA SER A 107 -2.63 10.64 -5.19
C SER A 107 -3.54 9.42 -4.98
N PHE A 108 -4.64 9.34 -5.73
CA PHE A 108 -5.51 8.15 -5.69
C PHE A 108 -4.75 6.88 -6.10
N LEU A 109 -3.97 6.91 -7.18
CA LEU A 109 -3.14 5.76 -7.56
C LEU A 109 -2.06 5.44 -6.52
N ASP A 110 -1.46 6.46 -5.90
CA ASP A 110 -0.48 6.27 -4.83
C ASP A 110 -1.09 5.50 -3.64
N GLU A 111 -2.33 5.81 -3.26
CA GLU A 111 -3.06 5.07 -2.23
C GLU A 111 -3.35 3.63 -2.66
N VAL A 112 -3.78 3.40 -3.91
CA VAL A 112 -4.04 2.07 -4.46
C VAL A 112 -2.77 1.20 -4.43
N VAL A 113 -1.63 1.79 -4.82
CA VAL A 113 -0.34 1.11 -4.79
C VAL A 113 0.05 0.75 -3.36
N LYS A 114 0.10 1.74 -2.45
CA LYS A 114 0.59 1.54 -1.08
C LYS A 114 -0.32 0.67 -0.22
N LYS A 115 -1.64 0.89 -0.29
CA LYS A 115 -2.61 0.22 0.58
C LYS A 115 -3.18 -1.06 -0.03
N GLY A 116 -3.07 -1.23 -1.36
CA GLY A 116 -3.59 -2.38 -2.08
C GLY A 116 -2.48 -3.29 -2.57
N ILE A 117 -1.71 -2.83 -3.57
CA ILE A 117 -0.75 -3.67 -4.29
C ILE A 117 0.41 -4.11 -3.39
N GLU A 118 1.03 -3.18 -2.67
CA GLU A 118 2.17 -3.48 -1.79
C GLU A 118 1.75 -4.40 -0.63
N VAL A 119 0.55 -4.19 -0.06
CA VAL A 119 0.00 -5.06 0.96
C VAL A 119 -0.27 -6.47 0.42
N GLY A 120 -0.92 -6.58 -0.75
CA GLY A 120 -1.16 -7.88 -1.39
C GLY A 120 0.13 -8.63 -1.76
N TYR A 121 1.18 -7.89 -2.16
CA TYR A 121 2.47 -8.47 -2.50
C TYR A 121 3.24 -8.94 -1.25
N ASN A 122 3.28 -8.11 -0.21
CA ASN A 122 4.07 -8.36 1.00
C ASN A 122 3.46 -9.45 1.89
N PHE A 123 2.13 -9.54 1.96
CA PHE A 123 1.43 -10.53 2.79
C PHE A 123 1.01 -11.78 2.01
N SER A 124 1.40 -11.91 0.74
CA SER A 124 1.20 -13.14 -0.05
C SER A 124 1.84 -14.34 0.64
N GLY A 125 1.07 -15.41 0.83
CA GLY A 125 1.53 -16.62 1.55
C GLY A 125 1.35 -16.57 3.07
N ILE A 126 0.85 -15.46 3.62
CA ILE A 126 0.53 -15.33 5.04
C ILE A 126 -0.99 -15.36 5.18
N ALA A 127 -1.51 -16.35 5.91
CA ALA A 127 -2.94 -16.45 6.17
C ALA A 127 -3.42 -15.19 6.94
N PRO A 128 -4.37 -14.42 6.38
CA PRO A 128 -4.83 -13.22 7.05
C PRO A 128 -5.65 -13.58 8.29
N GLU A 129 -5.11 -13.29 9.48
CA GLU A 129 -5.84 -13.40 10.74
C GLU A 129 -6.49 -12.07 11.11
N LYS A 130 -7.75 -12.12 11.56
CA LYS A 130 -8.41 -10.93 12.10
C LYS A 130 -7.81 -10.63 13.47
N ALA A 131 -7.41 -9.39 13.72
CA ALA A 131 -6.97 -8.95 15.05
C ALA A 131 -8.01 -9.24 16.15
N SER A 132 -9.30 -9.21 15.80
CA SER A 132 -10.39 -9.56 16.72
C SER A 132 -10.34 -11.02 17.20
N SER A 133 -9.72 -11.94 16.45
CA SER A 133 -9.53 -13.33 16.89
C SER A 133 -8.53 -13.45 18.05
N LYS A 134 -7.67 -12.44 18.23
CA LYS A 134 -6.70 -12.33 19.34
C LYS A 134 -7.01 -11.14 20.26
N ALA A 135 -8.26 -10.66 20.27
CA ALA A 135 -8.65 -9.45 21.00
C ALA A 135 -8.24 -9.50 22.48
N GLY A 136 -8.45 -10.63 23.16
CA GLY A 136 -8.09 -10.79 24.56
C GLY A 136 -6.59 -10.60 24.81
N THR A 137 -5.73 -11.24 24.01
CA THR A 137 -4.27 -11.09 24.11
C THR A 137 -3.82 -9.67 23.80
N LEU A 138 -4.42 -9.03 22.78
CA LEU A 138 -4.11 -7.65 22.41
C LEU A 138 -4.48 -6.67 23.53
N THR A 139 -5.69 -6.79 24.07
CA THR A 139 -6.18 -5.95 25.18
C THR A 139 -5.35 -6.18 26.43
N PHE A 140 -5.05 -7.44 26.77
CA PHE A 140 -4.19 -7.74 27.91
C PHE A 140 -2.80 -7.13 27.74
N SER A 141 -2.16 -7.30 26.58
CA SER A 141 -0.85 -6.72 26.30
C SER A 141 -0.86 -5.19 26.41
N LEU A 142 -1.94 -4.55 25.96
CA LEU A 142 -2.08 -3.10 26.01
C LEU A 142 -2.25 -2.61 27.47
N VAL A 143 -3.14 -3.23 28.23
CA VAL A 143 -3.36 -2.91 29.65
C VAL A 143 -2.07 -3.16 30.44
N PHE A 144 -1.42 -4.31 30.23
CA PHE A 144 -0.16 -4.63 30.84
C PHE A 144 0.92 -3.59 30.52
N TYR A 145 1.04 -3.16 29.26
CA TYR A 145 1.99 -2.12 28.85
C TYR A 145 1.74 -0.79 29.57
N VAL A 146 0.48 -0.36 29.67
CA VAL A 146 0.13 0.88 30.39
C VAL A 146 0.44 0.76 31.88
N CYS A 147 0.03 -0.33 32.53
CA CYS A 147 0.32 -0.56 33.94
C CYS A 147 1.82 -0.64 34.22
N TYR A 148 2.57 -1.34 33.36
CA TYR A 148 4.02 -1.46 33.46
C TYR A 148 4.71 -0.10 33.28
N THR A 149 4.32 0.70 32.29
CA THR A 149 4.92 2.03 32.07
C THR A 149 4.65 2.99 33.22
N ILE A 150 3.45 2.96 33.81
CA ILE A 150 3.13 3.73 35.02
C ILE A 150 3.93 3.23 36.22
N TRP A 151 3.94 1.92 36.48
CA TRP A 151 4.70 1.31 37.58
C TRP A 151 6.18 1.69 37.49
N TRP A 152 6.77 1.52 36.31
CA TRP A 152 8.16 1.81 36.07
C TRP A 152 8.44 3.31 36.22
N GLY A 153 7.54 4.17 35.74
CA GLY A 153 7.58 5.62 35.95
C GLY A 153 7.60 6.03 37.43
N PHE A 154 6.76 5.42 38.26
CA PHE A 154 6.81 5.63 39.71
C PHE A 154 8.08 5.06 40.34
N SER A 155 8.54 3.89 39.88
CA SER A 155 9.76 3.26 40.41
C SER A 155 10.99 4.13 40.17
N ILE A 156 11.13 4.74 38.99
CA ILE A 156 12.24 5.66 38.72
C ILE A 156 12.10 6.98 39.49
N PHE A 157 10.87 7.47 39.68
CA PHE A 157 10.60 8.64 40.52
C PHE A 157 11.05 8.41 41.98
N PHE A 158 10.64 7.30 42.58
CA PHE A 158 11.06 6.92 43.94
C PHE A 158 12.56 6.64 44.04
N LEU A 159 13.18 6.11 42.98
CA LEU A 159 14.63 5.93 42.94
C LEU A 159 15.36 7.28 42.98
N PHE A 160 14.89 8.30 42.25
CA PHE A 160 15.45 9.64 42.31
C PHE A 160 15.21 10.34 43.65
N GLU A 161 14.02 10.21 44.25
CA GLU A 161 13.77 10.68 45.62
C GLU A 161 14.70 10.00 46.64
N GLY A 162 14.90 8.69 46.52
CA GLY A 162 15.80 7.91 47.39
C GLY A 162 17.27 8.31 47.25
N PHE A 163 17.70 8.80 46.09
CA PHE A 163 19.03 9.39 45.88
C PHE A 163 19.13 10.87 46.31
N GLY A 164 18.05 11.46 46.85
CA GLY A 164 18.00 12.85 47.28
C GLY A 164 17.87 13.87 46.13
N LEU A 165 17.57 13.39 44.91
CA LEU A 165 17.32 14.23 43.74
C LEU A 165 15.84 14.60 43.72
N ALA A 166 15.47 15.67 44.42
CA ALA A 166 14.14 16.24 44.32
C ALA A 166 14.01 16.97 42.98
N MET A 167 13.05 16.55 42.13
CA MET A 167 12.65 17.35 40.99
C MET A 167 11.79 18.53 41.47
N GLU A 168 12.43 19.57 42.01
CA GLU A 168 11.77 20.86 42.17
C GLU A 168 11.53 21.46 40.78
N ALA A 169 10.30 21.92 40.53
CA ALA A 169 10.00 22.68 39.31
C ALA A 169 10.96 23.87 39.25
N GLY A 170 11.78 23.94 38.19
CA GLY A 170 12.73 25.03 37.99
C GLY A 170 12.01 26.37 38.11
N LYS A 171 12.28 27.07 39.20
CA LYS A 171 11.73 28.40 39.45
C LYS A 171 12.26 29.29 38.33
N LYS A 172 11.39 29.69 37.40
CA LYS A 172 11.74 30.77 36.47
C LYS A 172 11.98 32.01 37.31
N GLU A 173 13.24 32.41 37.46
CA GLU A 173 13.54 33.79 37.81
C GLU A 173 13.24 34.62 36.57
N GLU A 174 12.03 35.18 36.54
CA GLU A 174 11.80 36.39 35.76
C GLU A 174 12.47 37.54 36.53
N MET A 175 13.21 38.37 35.76
CA MET A 175 14.21 39.36 36.19
C MET A 175 13.82 40.27 37.36
#